data_AF-A0AAX6BLK4-F1
#
_entry.id   AF-A0AAX6BLK4-F1
#
_cell.length_a   1.000
_cell.length_b   1.000
_cell.length_c   1.000
_cell.angle_alpha   90.00
_cell.angle_beta   90.00
_cell.angle_gamma   90.00
#
_symmetry.space_group_name_H-M   'P 1'
#
loop_
_entity.id
_entity.type
_entity.pdbx_description
1 polymer ?
#
loop_
_entity_poly.entity_id
_entity_poly.type
_entity_poly.pdbx_seq_one_letter_code
_entity_poly.pdbx_strand_id
1 'polypeptide(L)'
;MPIPKDKACIIGRSSEEWEPYLAFQSAYISRKHFEVTYESNAFFITDLFSKHGTKVNGEELQPGTPRFLKEQDVITLANEEAALVFRNDDMDATLDLGPLLKQINKPFYTLDPILQKVKVKEETYILSDKEYACLAYLLEYNNQFVSKEALKKSVWPERVESNGEILVAAEELNALIYRVRKKIGTYLEIEVIRGKGYWLHFNENGRE
;
A
#
# COMPACT_ATOMS: atom_id res chain seq x y z
N MET A 1 -19.18 -4.89 9.25
CA MET A 1 -19.44 -4.31 10.59
C MET A 1 -18.72 -2.98 10.64
N PRO A 2 -19.39 -1.86 10.93
CA PRO A 2 -18.72 -0.55 10.96
C PRO A 2 -17.71 -0.49 12.10
N ILE A 3 -16.61 0.23 11.93
CA ILE A 3 -15.62 0.45 12.99
C ILE A 3 -15.76 1.91 13.44
N PRO A 4 -16.16 2.19 14.70
CA PRO A 4 -16.26 3.55 15.23
C PRO A 4 -14.89 4.24 15.23
N LYS A 5 -14.89 5.55 14.97
CA LYS A 5 -13.69 6.39 14.88
C LYS A 5 -13.26 7.00 16.22
N ASP A 6 -14.11 6.91 17.24
CA ASP A 6 -13.96 7.55 18.55
C ASP A 6 -13.46 6.60 19.65
N LYS A 7 -13.32 5.30 19.37
CA LYS A 7 -12.89 4.30 20.35
C LYS A 7 -12.15 3.12 19.73
N ALA A 8 -11.29 2.50 20.52
CA ALA A 8 -10.64 1.25 20.18
C ALA A 8 -11.67 0.11 20.09
N CYS A 9 -11.60 -0.66 19.01
CA CYS A 9 -12.42 -1.84 18.79
C CYS A 9 -11.60 -3.08 19.01
N ILE A 10 -11.84 -3.78 20.11
CA ILE A 10 -11.14 -5.04 20.39
C ILE A 10 -11.85 -6.18 19.66
N ILE A 11 -11.08 -6.99 18.95
CA ILE A 11 -11.55 -8.19 18.27
C ILE A 11 -10.93 -9.41 18.95
N GLY A 12 -11.74 -10.44 19.17
CA GLY A 12 -11.26 -11.64 19.85
C GLY A 12 -12.36 -12.61 20.19
N ARG A 13 -12.06 -13.52 21.11
CA ARG A 13 -13.00 -14.54 21.57
C ARG A 13 -13.89 -14.04 22.71
N SER A 14 -15.19 -14.31 22.65
CA SER A 14 -16.11 -14.01 23.76
C SER A 14 -16.03 -15.05 24.89
N SER A 15 -16.49 -14.64 26.07
CA SER A 15 -16.64 -15.47 27.27
C SER A 15 -17.77 -14.93 28.14
N GLU A 16 -18.17 -15.66 29.17
CA GLU A 16 -19.26 -15.23 30.07
C GLU A 16 -19.04 -13.85 30.71
N GLU A 17 -17.78 -13.46 30.94
CA GLU A 17 -17.41 -12.20 31.60
C GLU A 17 -16.94 -11.10 30.63
N TRP A 18 -16.83 -11.40 29.32
CA TRP A 18 -16.21 -10.51 28.34
C TRP A 18 -16.76 -10.70 26.94
N GLU A 19 -17.25 -9.60 26.36
CA GLU A 19 -17.69 -9.53 24.96
C GLU A 19 -16.83 -8.50 24.22
N PRO A 20 -16.02 -8.90 23.23
CA PRO A 20 -15.27 -7.99 22.38
C PRO A 20 -16.20 -7.29 21.38
N TYR A 21 -15.68 -6.27 20.67
CA TYR A 21 -16.43 -5.57 19.62
C TYR A 21 -16.86 -6.53 18.51
N LEU A 22 -15.92 -7.33 17.99
CA LEU A 22 -16.20 -8.45 17.10
C LEU A 22 -15.78 -9.75 17.80
N ALA A 23 -16.77 -10.61 18.04
CA ALA A 23 -16.60 -11.84 18.79
C ALA A 23 -16.46 -13.07 17.90
N PHE A 24 -15.51 -13.91 18.29
CA PHE A 24 -15.32 -15.26 17.79
C PHE A 24 -15.59 -16.28 18.90
N GLN A 25 -15.90 -17.51 18.51
CA GLN A 25 -16.09 -18.63 19.46
C GLN A 25 -14.86 -19.54 19.55
N SER A 26 -13.94 -19.47 18.58
CA SER A 26 -12.81 -20.39 18.48
C SER A 26 -11.79 -20.18 19.59
N ALA A 27 -11.44 -21.26 20.31
CA ALA A 27 -10.46 -21.26 21.40
C ALA A 27 -9.03 -20.89 20.96
N TYR A 28 -8.72 -20.96 19.66
CA TYR A 28 -7.44 -20.51 19.10
C TYR A 28 -7.34 -18.99 18.98
N ILE A 29 -8.46 -18.28 19.08
CA ILE A 29 -8.49 -16.82 19.09
C ILE A 29 -8.45 -16.35 20.56
N SER A 30 -7.44 -15.53 20.89
CA SER A 30 -7.36 -14.87 22.19
C SER A 30 -8.60 -14.01 22.48
N ARG A 31 -8.97 -13.88 23.77
CA ARG A 31 -10.11 -13.04 24.19
C ARG A 31 -9.98 -11.57 23.77
N LYS A 32 -8.75 -11.05 23.88
CA LYS A 32 -8.29 -9.79 23.29
C LYS A 32 -7.20 -10.17 22.29
N HIS A 33 -7.55 -10.32 21.02
CA HIS A 33 -6.64 -10.84 20.00
C HIS A 33 -5.89 -9.70 19.34
N PHE A 34 -6.63 -8.75 18.79
CA PHE A 34 -6.09 -7.52 18.26
C PHE A 34 -7.11 -6.40 18.51
N GLU A 35 -6.67 -5.17 18.38
CA GLU A 35 -7.55 -4.01 18.35
C GLU A 35 -7.42 -3.25 17.04
N VAL A 36 -8.49 -2.59 16.66
CA VAL A 36 -8.51 -1.59 15.61
C VAL A 36 -8.79 -0.23 16.23
N THR A 37 -7.89 0.73 16.00
CA THR A 37 -8.05 2.11 16.44
C THR A 37 -8.15 3.03 15.24
N TYR A 38 -8.81 4.17 15.43
CA TYR A 38 -8.80 5.25 14.46
C TYR A 38 -8.07 6.44 15.07
N GLU A 39 -6.91 6.75 14.52
CA GLU A 39 -6.05 7.82 15.00
C GLU A 39 -5.50 8.58 13.81
N SER A 40 -5.33 9.89 13.93
CA SER A 40 -4.74 10.71 12.86
C SER A 40 -5.38 10.51 11.48
N ASN A 41 -6.72 10.37 11.45
CA ASN A 41 -7.53 10.16 10.25
C ASN A 41 -7.26 8.81 9.52
N ALA A 42 -6.74 7.82 10.23
CA ALA A 42 -6.34 6.53 9.70
C ALA A 42 -6.73 5.38 10.65
N PHE A 43 -7.01 4.20 10.08
CA PHE A 43 -7.22 3.00 10.87
C PHE A 43 -5.91 2.25 11.08
N PHE A 44 -5.70 1.79 12.30
CA PHE A 44 -4.55 0.98 12.70
C PHE A 44 -5.02 -0.33 13.31
N ILE A 45 -4.25 -1.39 13.11
CA ILE A 45 -4.40 -2.68 13.75
C ILE A 45 -3.20 -2.94 14.66
N THR A 46 -3.48 -3.39 15.89
CA THR A 46 -2.46 -3.76 16.86
C THR A 46 -2.76 -5.14 17.40
N ASP A 47 -1.84 -6.09 17.23
CA ASP A 47 -1.95 -7.40 17.90
C ASP A 47 -1.75 -7.21 19.41
N LEU A 48 -2.69 -7.73 20.20
CA LEU A 48 -2.71 -7.60 21.66
C LEU A 48 -2.01 -8.77 22.35
N PHE A 49 -0.84 -9.15 21.84
CA PHE A 49 -0.06 -10.30 22.29
C PHE A 49 -0.88 -11.59 22.19
N SER A 50 -1.49 -11.80 21.03
CA SER A 50 -2.30 -12.99 20.78
C SER A 50 -1.44 -14.25 20.81
N LYS A 51 -2.03 -15.37 21.24
CA LYS A 51 -1.29 -16.63 21.41
C LYS A 51 -0.85 -17.23 20.06
N HIS A 52 -1.65 -17.03 19.03
CA HIS A 52 -1.49 -17.67 17.72
C HIS A 52 -1.21 -16.66 16.60
N GLY A 53 -0.92 -15.41 16.96
CA GLY A 53 -0.55 -14.35 16.04
C GLY A 53 -1.71 -13.80 15.21
N THR A 54 -1.50 -12.56 14.77
CA THR A 54 -2.32 -11.88 13.77
C THR A 54 -1.47 -11.65 12.53
N LYS A 55 -2.01 -11.91 11.34
CA LYS A 55 -1.36 -11.61 10.07
C LYS A 55 -2.17 -10.59 9.28
N VAL A 56 -1.50 -9.70 8.56
CA VAL A 56 -2.13 -8.81 7.58
C VAL A 56 -1.48 -9.04 6.22
N ASN A 57 -2.28 -9.41 5.22
CA ASN A 57 -1.82 -9.81 3.89
C ASN A 57 -0.74 -10.90 3.90
N GLY A 58 -0.82 -11.82 4.87
CA GLY A 58 0.14 -12.92 5.04
C GLY A 58 1.39 -12.56 5.88
N GLU A 59 1.62 -11.28 6.17
CA GLU A 59 2.71 -10.82 7.03
C GLU A 59 2.29 -10.82 8.50
N GLU A 60 3.11 -11.41 9.37
CA GLU A 60 2.82 -11.45 10.81
C GLU A 60 3.05 -10.09 11.47
N LEU A 61 2.09 -9.66 12.30
CA LEU A 61 2.20 -8.44 13.06
C LEU A 61 3.18 -8.60 14.20
N GLN A 62 3.99 -7.57 14.46
CA GLN A 62 4.73 -7.46 15.70
C GLN A 62 3.74 -7.11 16.85
N PRO A 63 3.63 -7.94 17.90
CA PRO A 63 2.72 -7.66 19.01
C PRO A 63 2.97 -6.31 19.67
N GLY A 64 1.89 -5.61 20.02
CA GLY A 64 1.92 -4.29 20.66
C GLY A 64 2.37 -3.14 19.75
N THR A 65 2.68 -3.40 18.47
CA THR A 65 3.08 -2.37 17.51
C THR A 65 1.94 -2.09 16.53
N PRO A 66 1.43 -0.85 16.45
CA PRO A 66 0.38 -0.49 15.50
C PRO A 66 0.85 -0.60 14.05
N ARG A 67 0.04 -1.22 13.20
CA ARG A 67 0.20 -1.26 11.74
C ARG A 67 -0.97 -0.55 11.07
N PHE A 68 -0.70 0.25 10.05
CA PHE A 68 -1.75 0.89 9.26
C PHE A 68 -2.59 -0.16 8.50
N LEU A 69 -3.92 0.01 8.53
CA LEU A 69 -4.87 -0.78 7.74
C LEU A 69 -5.27 -0.03 6.47
N LYS A 70 -5.08 -0.68 5.33
CA LYS A 70 -5.46 -0.19 4.01
C LYS A 70 -6.74 -0.85 3.52
N GLU A 71 -7.42 -0.16 2.62
CA GLU A 71 -8.55 -0.71 1.89
C GLU A 71 -8.22 -2.09 1.31
N GLN A 72 -9.11 -3.06 1.52
CA GLN A 72 -8.99 -4.46 1.11
C GLN A 72 -7.90 -5.28 1.82
N ASP A 73 -7.24 -4.75 2.87
CA ASP A 73 -6.32 -5.56 3.67
C ASP A 73 -7.01 -6.80 4.25
N VAL A 74 -6.36 -7.96 4.10
CA VAL A 74 -6.83 -9.24 4.62
C VAL A 74 -6.16 -9.52 5.96
N ILE A 75 -6.95 -9.58 7.02
CA ILE A 75 -6.49 -9.87 8.38
C ILE A 75 -6.80 -11.33 8.68
N THR A 76 -5.76 -12.12 8.94
CA THR A 76 -5.88 -13.56 9.25
C THR A 76 -5.51 -13.81 10.70
N LEU A 77 -6.34 -14.59 11.40
CA LEU A 77 -6.20 -14.89 12.82
C LEU A 77 -5.83 -16.34 13.04
N ALA A 78 -4.98 -16.58 14.05
CA ALA A 78 -4.70 -17.89 14.61
C ALA A 78 -4.44 -18.99 13.56
N ASN A 79 -3.45 -18.77 12.68
CA ASN A 79 -3.10 -19.69 11.59
C ASN A 79 -4.28 -20.06 10.67
N GLU A 80 -4.99 -19.06 10.14
CA GLU A 80 -6.10 -19.20 9.17
C GLU A 80 -7.42 -19.71 9.74
N GLU A 81 -7.56 -19.79 11.06
CA GLU A 81 -8.83 -20.10 11.72
C GLU A 81 -9.94 -19.08 11.39
N ALA A 82 -9.57 -17.82 11.15
CA ALA A 82 -10.49 -16.81 10.65
C ALA A 82 -9.78 -15.80 9.74
N ALA A 83 -10.53 -15.22 8.80
CA ALA A 83 -10.08 -14.14 7.96
C ALA A 83 -11.11 -13.01 7.91
N LEU A 84 -10.63 -11.77 7.92
CA LEU A 84 -11.42 -10.55 7.83
C LEU A 84 -10.87 -9.69 6.69
N VAL A 85 -11.73 -8.90 6.05
CA VAL A 85 -11.32 -7.94 5.03
C VAL A 85 -11.68 -6.54 5.51
N PHE A 86 -10.69 -5.66 5.54
CA PHE A 86 -10.90 -4.26 5.90
C PHE A 86 -11.49 -3.48 4.72
N ARG A 87 -12.51 -2.67 5.00
CA ARG A 87 -13.14 -1.76 4.05
C ARG A 87 -13.40 -0.41 4.70
N ASN A 88 -13.07 0.64 3.99
CA ASN A 88 -13.17 2.04 4.34
C ASN A 88 -14.04 2.74 3.31
N ASP A 89 -15.32 2.93 3.66
CA ASP A 89 -16.31 3.58 2.80
C ASP A 89 -16.13 5.12 2.72
N ASP A 90 -15.14 5.72 3.40
CA ASP A 90 -14.87 7.17 3.37
C ASP A 90 -14.14 7.64 2.08
N MET A 91 -14.47 7.06 0.91
CA MET A 91 -13.86 7.43 -0.37
C MET A 91 -14.46 8.67 -1.06
N ASP A 92 -15.22 9.51 -0.34
CA ASP A 92 -15.84 10.73 -0.88
C ASP A 92 -15.39 12.05 -0.22
N ALA A 93 -14.50 12.03 0.77
CA ALA A 93 -13.97 13.26 1.36
C ALA A 93 -12.60 13.63 0.76
N THR A 94 -12.63 14.25 -0.42
CA THR A 94 -11.59 15.22 -0.79
C THR A 94 -11.55 16.27 0.33
N LEU A 95 -10.43 16.43 1.05
CA LEU A 95 -9.92 17.71 1.56
C LEU A 95 -8.65 17.47 2.43
N ASP A 96 -7.51 17.96 1.91
CA ASP A 96 -6.38 18.53 2.67
C ASP A 96 -5.81 17.79 3.91
N LEU A 97 -5.26 16.59 3.70
CA LEU A 97 -4.29 15.97 4.65
C LEU A 97 -2.89 15.77 4.03
N GLY A 98 -2.66 16.37 2.86
CA GLY A 98 -1.42 16.30 2.08
C GLY A 98 -0.11 16.69 2.80
N PRO A 99 -0.08 17.55 3.85
CA PRO A 99 1.18 17.91 4.51
C PRO A 99 1.56 17.03 5.72
N LEU A 100 0.59 16.60 6.52
CA LEU A 100 0.85 15.90 7.81
C LEU A 100 1.10 14.40 7.63
N LEU A 101 0.44 13.76 6.65
CA LEU A 101 0.71 12.36 6.31
C LEU A 101 2.12 12.15 5.73
N LYS A 102 2.76 13.20 5.18
CA LYS A 102 4.16 13.18 4.71
C LYS A 102 5.20 13.13 5.84
N GLN A 103 4.79 13.41 7.08
CA GLN A 103 5.72 13.46 8.22
C GLN A 103 5.82 12.13 8.99
N ILE A 104 4.73 11.37 9.07
CA ILE A 104 4.69 10.10 9.82
C ILE A 104 4.91 8.89 8.89
N ASN A 105 4.40 8.97 7.67
CA ASN A 105 4.94 8.23 6.52
C ASN A 105 5.80 9.19 5.72
N LYS A 106 7.09 9.29 6.03
CA LYS A 106 8.00 9.56 4.92
C LYS A 106 8.04 8.24 4.15
N PRO A 107 7.53 8.17 2.91
CA PRO A 107 8.05 7.12 2.06
C PRO A 107 9.58 7.27 2.10
N PHE A 108 10.33 6.17 2.11
CA PHE A 108 11.80 6.23 2.01
C PHE A 108 12.26 7.00 0.76
N TYR A 109 11.32 7.30 -0.13
CA TYR A 109 11.39 8.25 -1.20
C TYR A 109 10.41 9.44 -1.01
N THR A 110 10.74 10.61 -1.53
CA THR A 110 9.84 11.76 -1.62
C THR A 110 9.72 12.14 -3.08
N LEU A 111 8.48 12.30 -3.54
CA LEU A 111 8.16 12.70 -4.90
C LEU A 111 7.85 14.19 -4.92
N ASP A 112 8.55 14.93 -5.78
CA ASP A 112 8.28 16.33 -6.07
C ASP A 112 7.75 16.44 -7.50
N PRO A 113 6.42 16.57 -7.69
CA PRO A 113 5.82 16.66 -9.02
C PRO A 113 6.13 17.99 -9.73
N ILE A 114 6.45 19.05 -8.98
CA ILE A 114 6.74 20.38 -9.55
C ILE A 114 8.16 20.38 -10.11
N LEU A 115 9.11 19.83 -9.35
CA LEU A 115 10.51 19.77 -9.76
C LEU A 115 10.88 18.47 -10.49
N GLN A 116 9.95 17.52 -10.61
CA GLN A 116 10.14 16.18 -11.17
C GLN A 116 11.32 15.45 -10.52
N LYS A 117 11.42 15.57 -9.19
CA LYS A 117 12.50 14.98 -8.40
C LYS A 117 11.96 13.85 -7.55
N VAL A 118 12.76 12.80 -7.45
CA VAL A 118 12.54 11.73 -6.47
C VAL A 118 13.73 11.70 -5.56
N LYS A 119 13.50 11.93 -4.27
CA LYS A 119 14.54 11.86 -3.25
C LYS A 119 14.39 10.60 -2.44
N VAL A 120 15.29 9.65 -2.59
CA VAL A 120 15.32 8.39 -1.82
C VAL A 120 16.43 8.48 -0.77
N LYS A 121 16.08 8.34 0.52
CA LYS A 121 17.00 8.59 1.64
C LYS A 121 17.66 9.98 1.55
N GLU A 122 18.98 10.04 1.35
CA GLU A 122 19.75 11.27 1.16
C GLU A 122 20.03 11.60 -0.33
N GLU A 123 19.74 10.67 -1.24
CA GLU A 123 20.00 10.83 -2.66
C GLU A 123 18.82 11.49 -3.37
N THR A 124 19.10 12.43 -4.28
CA THR A 124 18.07 13.10 -5.09
C THR A 124 18.28 12.82 -6.56
N TYR A 125 17.28 12.23 -7.19
CA TYR A 125 17.27 11.89 -8.60
C TYR A 125 16.32 12.83 -9.35
N ILE A 126 16.86 13.51 -10.37
CA ILE A 126 16.07 14.37 -11.26
C ILE A 126 15.63 13.52 -12.45
N LEU A 127 14.34 13.48 -12.70
CA LEU A 127 13.71 12.71 -13.77
C LEU A 127 13.10 13.68 -14.78
N SER A 128 12.99 13.26 -16.03
CA SER A 128 12.14 13.97 -17.00
C SER A 128 10.66 13.75 -16.69
N ASP A 129 9.78 14.60 -17.22
CA ASP A 129 8.31 14.51 -17.07
C ASP A 129 7.78 13.09 -17.17
N LYS A 130 8.19 12.40 -18.25
CA LYS A 130 7.74 11.04 -18.55
C LYS A 130 8.34 10.00 -17.60
N GLU A 131 9.60 10.17 -17.22
CA GLU A 131 10.26 9.27 -16.27
C GLU A 131 9.62 9.38 -14.88
N TYR A 132 9.33 10.61 -14.44
CA TYR A 132 8.65 10.88 -13.19
C TYR A 132 7.23 10.31 -13.21
N ALA A 133 6.44 10.57 -14.25
CA ALA A 133 5.08 10.06 -14.37
C ALA A 133 5.03 8.53 -14.32
N CYS A 134 5.96 7.86 -15.01
CA CYS A 134 6.07 6.40 -15.01
C CYS A 134 6.39 5.87 -13.62
N LEU A 135 7.40 6.45 -12.97
CA LEU A 135 7.82 6.03 -11.65
C LEU A 135 6.75 6.30 -10.59
N ALA A 136 6.14 7.49 -10.60
CA ALA A 136 5.09 7.87 -9.68
C ALA A 136 3.90 6.91 -9.77
N TYR A 137 3.47 6.58 -10.99
CA TYR A 137 2.41 5.61 -11.22
C TYR A 137 2.79 4.20 -10.73
N LEU A 138 3.99 3.71 -11.05
CA LEU A 138 4.43 2.40 -10.57
C LEU A 138 4.55 2.33 -9.04
N LEU A 139 4.97 3.43 -8.39
CA LEU A 139 5.07 3.52 -6.93
C LEU A 139 3.71 3.61 -6.25
N GLU A 140 2.72 4.24 -6.88
CA GLU A 140 1.33 4.26 -6.42
C GLU A 140 0.76 2.83 -6.35
N TYR A 141 1.08 2.00 -7.34
CA TYR A 141 0.70 0.59 -7.42
C TYR A 141 1.83 -0.35 -6.95
N ASN A 142 2.65 0.07 -5.99
CA ASN A 142 3.73 -0.75 -5.46
C ASN A 142 3.20 -2.10 -4.93
N ASN A 143 3.92 -3.17 -5.23
CA ASN A 143 3.53 -4.57 -4.99
C ASN A 143 2.25 -5.02 -5.72
N GLN A 144 1.86 -4.33 -6.79
CA GLN A 144 0.72 -4.70 -7.62
C GLN A 144 1.10 -4.78 -9.10
N PHE A 145 0.24 -5.49 -9.86
CA PHE A 145 0.38 -5.61 -11.30
C PHE A 145 -0.10 -4.35 -12.02
N VAL A 146 0.76 -3.76 -12.84
CA VAL A 146 0.44 -2.62 -13.71
C VAL A 146 0.49 -3.07 -15.18
N SER A 147 -0.63 -2.93 -15.89
CA SER A 147 -0.67 -3.24 -17.33
C SER A 147 0.10 -2.19 -18.15
N LYS A 148 0.64 -2.62 -19.31
CA LYS A 148 1.33 -1.70 -20.23
C LYS A 148 0.41 -0.56 -20.70
N GLU A 149 -0.87 -0.85 -20.90
CA GLU A 149 -1.85 0.11 -21.37
C GLU A 149 -2.15 1.16 -20.31
N ALA A 150 -2.38 0.74 -19.06
CA ALA A 150 -2.60 1.65 -17.94
C ALA A 150 -1.38 2.56 -17.73
N LEU A 151 -0.18 1.98 -17.77
CA LEU A 151 1.06 2.75 -17.62
C LEU A 151 1.24 3.75 -18.77
N LYS A 152 1.01 3.35 -20.03
CA LYS A 152 1.09 4.27 -21.17
C LYS A 152 0.07 5.40 -21.06
N LYS A 153 -1.18 5.09 -20.66
CA LYS A 153 -2.24 6.07 -20.47
C LYS A 153 -1.88 7.12 -19.41
N SER A 154 -1.23 6.69 -18.33
CA SER A 154 -0.77 7.61 -17.28
C SER A 154 0.43 8.46 -17.71
N VAL A 155 1.36 7.89 -18.49
CA VAL A 155 2.60 8.58 -18.88
C VAL A 155 2.39 9.50 -20.08
N TRP A 156 1.55 9.10 -21.04
CA TRP A 156 1.23 9.86 -22.25
C TRP A 156 -0.28 10.08 -22.38
N PRO A 157 -0.94 10.75 -21.43
CA PRO A 157 -2.35 11.07 -21.55
C PRO A 157 -2.65 11.89 -22.81
N GLU A 158 -1.68 12.67 -23.30
CA GLU A 158 -1.80 13.49 -24.51
C GLU A 158 -1.77 12.69 -25.83
N ARG A 159 -1.40 11.40 -25.79
CA ARG A 159 -1.34 10.50 -26.97
C ARG A 159 -2.42 9.42 -26.95
N VAL A 160 -3.39 9.58 -26.05
CA VAL A 160 -4.59 8.75 -26.00
C VAL A 160 -5.63 9.40 -26.89
N GLU A 161 -5.96 8.76 -28.00
CA GLU A 161 -7.01 9.23 -28.88
C GLU A 161 -8.39 9.07 -28.24
N SER A 162 -9.40 9.78 -28.74
CA SER A 162 -10.77 9.73 -28.19
C SER A 162 -11.42 8.34 -28.28
N ASN A 163 -10.90 7.44 -29.10
CA ASN A 163 -11.30 6.04 -29.21
C ASN A 163 -10.62 5.12 -28.16
N GLY A 164 -9.72 5.65 -27.34
CA GLY A 164 -8.94 4.90 -26.35
C GLY A 164 -7.67 4.25 -26.89
N GLU A 165 -7.34 4.42 -28.18
CA GLU A 165 -6.08 3.94 -28.76
C GLU A 165 -4.91 4.80 -28.28
N ILE A 166 -3.78 4.12 -28.01
CA ILE A 166 -2.59 4.74 -27.45
C ILE A 166 -1.49 4.74 -28.51
N LEU A 167 -1.16 5.92 -29.04
CA LEU A 167 -0.11 6.12 -30.03
C LEU A 167 1.29 6.17 -29.38
N VAL A 168 1.66 5.08 -28.68
CA VAL A 168 2.97 4.94 -28.05
C VAL A 168 3.55 3.57 -28.40
N ALA A 169 4.72 3.56 -29.03
CA ALA A 169 5.41 2.34 -29.41
C ALA A 169 5.87 1.54 -28.18
N ALA A 170 5.98 0.22 -28.30
CA ALA A 170 6.44 -0.61 -27.18
C ALA A 170 7.90 -0.28 -26.79
N GLU A 171 8.68 0.16 -27.77
CA GLU A 171 10.07 0.60 -27.64
C GLU A 171 10.20 1.82 -26.74
N GLU A 172 9.27 2.79 -26.83
CA GLU A 172 9.27 3.99 -25.99
C GLU A 172 9.02 3.64 -24.52
N LEU A 173 8.06 2.74 -24.26
CA LEU A 173 7.77 2.26 -22.91
C LEU A 173 8.96 1.49 -22.32
N ASN A 174 9.56 0.59 -23.10
CA ASN A 174 10.73 -0.17 -22.67
C ASN A 174 11.94 0.73 -22.40
N ALA A 175 12.17 1.72 -23.26
CA ALA A 175 13.22 2.72 -23.06
C ALA A 175 12.99 3.54 -21.78
N LEU A 176 11.73 3.87 -21.47
CA LEU A 176 11.38 4.60 -20.26
C LEU A 176 11.63 3.79 -19.00
N ILE A 177 11.14 2.54 -18.96
CA ILE A 177 11.39 1.61 -17.85
C ILE A 177 12.90 1.41 -17.64
N TYR A 178 13.66 1.27 -18.73
CA TYR A 178 15.12 1.15 -18.66
C TYR A 178 15.76 2.39 -18.02
N ARG A 179 15.33 3.61 -18.37
CA ARG A 179 15.87 4.85 -17.77
C ARG A 179 15.52 5.00 -16.30
N VAL A 180 14.28 4.69 -15.91
CA VAL A 180 13.84 4.70 -14.51
C VAL A 180 14.67 3.70 -13.70
N ARG A 181 14.82 2.47 -14.20
CA ARG A 181 15.68 1.43 -13.60
C ARG A 181 17.14 1.85 -13.55
N LYS A 182 17.66 2.53 -14.56
CA LYS A 182 19.06 2.99 -14.55
C LYS A 182 19.32 4.07 -13.49
N LYS A 183 18.34 4.94 -13.24
CA LYS A 183 18.47 6.04 -12.27
C LYS A 183 18.24 5.60 -10.82
N ILE A 184 17.21 4.78 -10.58
CA ILE A 184 16.72 4.46 -9.23
C ILE A 184 16.60 2.94 -9.01
N GLY A 185 17.16 2.11 -9.90
CA GLY A 185 17.09 0.64 -9.82
C GLY A 185 17.81 0.01 -8.64
N THR A 186 18.56 0.80 -7.86
CA THR A 186 19.08 0.37 -6.56
C THR A 186 17.93 0.05 -5.60
N TYR A 187 16.87 0.85 -5.63
CA TYR A 187 15.71 0.76 -4.73
C TYR A 187 14.45 0.18 -5.40
N LEU A 188 14.51 -0.06 -6.71
CA LEU A 188 13.37 -0.47 -7.52
C LEU A 188 13.64 -1.81 -8.18
N GLU A 189 12.81 -2.79 -7.84
CA GLU A 189 12.74 -4.06 -8.54
C GLU A 189 11.52 -4.06 -9.46
N ILE A 190 11.77 -3.85 -10.75
CA ILE A 190 10.72 -3.89 -11.79
C ILE A 190 10.78 -5.25 -12.46
N GLU A 191 9.79 -6.10 -12.21
CA GLU A 191 9.61 -7.36 -12.91
C GLU A 191 8.72 -7.18 -14.13
N VAL A 192 9.10 -7.80 -15.25
CA VAL A 192 8.33 -7.74 -16.49
C VAL A 192 7.49 -9.01 -16.60
N ILE A 193 6.16 -8.85 -16.55
CA ILE A 193 5.23 -9.96 -16.72
C ILE A 193 4.99 -10.16 -18.22
N ARG A 194 5.43 -11.31 -18.73
CA ARG A 194 5.51 -11.67 -20.17
C ARG A 194 4.37 -11.07 -21.01
N GLY A 195 4.70 -10.01 -21.74
CA GLY A 195 3.80 -9.37 -22.69
C GLY A 195 2.74 -8.42 -22.09
N LYS A 196 2.37 -8.57 -20.83
CA LYS A 196 1.17 -7.94 -20.24
C LYS A 196 1.44 -6.64 -19.47
N GLY A 197 2.55 -6.57 -18.73
CA GLY A 197 2.73 -5.47 -17.77
C GLY A 197 4.01 -5.55 -16.95
N TYR A 198 4.01 -4.79 -15.87
CA TYR A 198 5.12 -4.64 -14.94
C TYR A 198 4.62 -4.81 -13.51
N TRP A 199 5.45 -5.38 -12.66
CA TRP A 199 5.27 -5.40 -11.21
C TRP A 199 6.43 -4.60 -10.61
N LEU A 200 6.13 -3.57 -9.83
CA LEU A 200 7.15 -2.84 -9.10
C LEU A 200 7.16 -3.30 -7.64
N HIS A 201 8.35 -3.65 -7.16
CA HIS A 201 8.64 -3.79 -5.75
C HIS A 201 9.69 -2.75 -5.34
N PHE A 202 9.31 -1.83 -4.47
CA PHE A 202 10.22 -0.87 -3.86
C PHE A 202 10.89 -1.49 -2.63
N ASN A 203 12.23 -1.53 -2.62
CA ASN A 203 13.02 -2.04 -1.51
C ASN A 203 13.80 -0.89 -0.83
N GLU A 204 13.58 -0.72 0.47
CA GLU A 204 14.20 0.31 1.30
C GLU A 204 15.70 0.07 1.57
N ASN A 205 16.17 -1.17 1.55
CA ASN A 205 17.57 -1.52 1.83
C ASN A 205 18.46 -1.51 0.59
N GLY A 206 17.86 -1.28 -0.58
CA GLY A 206 18.51 -1.46 -1.86
C GLY A 206 18.70 -2.95 -2.19
N ARG A 207 19.09 -3.26 -3.43
CA ARG A 207 19.54 -4.61 -3.77
C ARG A 207 20.87 -4.89 -3.08
N GLU A 208 20.87 -5.78 -2.07
CA GLU A 208 22.07 -6.47 -1.59
C GLU A 208 22.73 -7.29 -2.72
#